data_AF-A0AAU9X0E4-F1
#
_entry.id   AF-A0AAU9X0E4-F1
#
_cell.length_a   1.000
_cell.length_b   1.000
_cell.length_c   1.000
_cell.angle_alpha   90.00
_cell.angle_beta   90.00
_cell.angle_gamma   90.00
#
_symmetry.space_group_name_H-M   'P 1'
#
loop_
_entity.id
_entity.type
_entity.pdbx_description
1 polymer ?
#
loop_
_entity_poly.entity_id
_entity_poly.type
_entity_poly.pdbx_seq_one_letter_code
_entity_poly.pdbx_strand_id
1 'polypeptide(L)'
;EPVCFGAKDNQYGAFKITKSGKLKTMKLIHKSGSVRCNNSTISSEWDCTWPTYGENLMTIITDADKKAFLPNSENLLAHRREKVKYSYSLPEYRHNSTELVFPNLVNPLSVSSNKEMQEWYGQDWRNCKEEDNSDKTYVDVYTWYA
;
A
#
# COMPACT_ATOMS: atom_id res chain seq x y z
N GLU A 1 3.34 3.29 17.21
CA GLU A 1 4.34 3.92 16.33
C GLU A 1 3.85 3.78 14.90
N PRO A 2 4.14 4.75 14.03
CA PRO A 2 3.78 4.65 12.62
C PRO A 2 4.46 3.45 11.96
N VAL A 3 3.76 2.80 11.05
CA VAL A 3 4.29 1.77 10.16
C VAL A 3 5.20 2.44 9.15
N CYS A 4 6.42 1.92 8.97
CA CYS A 4 7.39 2.45 8.02
C CYS A 4 7.63 1.45 6.89
N PHE A 5 7.45 1.87 5.65
CA PHE A 5 7.78 1.07 4.48
C PHE A 5 8.56 1.88 3.45
N GLY A 6 9.44 1.20 2.72
CA GLY A 6 10.28 1.72 1.65
C GLY A 6 9.80 1.28 0.28
N ALA A 7 10.46 1.83 -0.74
CA ALA A 7 10.09 1.60 -2.13
C ALA A 7 10.88 0.48 -2.82
N LYS A 8 11.79 -0.21 -2.12
CA LYS A 8 12.61 -1.31 -2.63
C LYS A 8 13.21 -2.22 -1.55
N ASP A 9 13.85 -3.31 -1.98
CA ASP A 9 14.71 -4.19 -1.17
C ASP A 9 13.95 -4.94 -0.06
N ASN A 10 12.70 -5.31 -0.32
CA ASN A 10 11.79 -5.93 0.65
C ASN A 10 11.59 -5.10 1.92
N GLN A 11 11.51 -3.77 1.78
CA GLN A 11 11.35 -2.84 2.90
C GLN A 11 9.87 -2.62 3.24
N TYR A 12 9.14 -3.70 3.51
CA TYR A 12 7.77 -3.60 4.00
C TYR A 12 7.69 -3.08 5.43
N GLY A 13 6.57 -2.46 5.76
CA GLY A 13 6.21 -2.10 7.12
C GLY A 13 5.31 -3.15 7.74
N ALA A 14 5.76 -3.77 8.83
CA ALA A 14 4.96 -4.77 9.54
C ALA A 14 4.10 -4.11 10.63
N PHE A 15 2.87 -4.57 10.78
CA PHE A 15 2.00 -4.21 11.92
C PHE A 15 1.15 -5.39 12.36
N LYS A 16 0.70 -5.36 13.62
CA LYS A 16 -0.13 -6.42 14.20
C LYS A 16 -1.57 -5.96 14.38
N ILE A 17 -2.49 -6.83 13.99
CA ILE A 17 -3.91 -6.69 14.32
C ILE A 17 -4.08 -6.73 15.84
N THR A 18 -4.70 -5.70 16.42
CA THR A 18 -4.89 -5.59 17.87
C THR A 18 -6.17 -6.26 18.35
N LYS A 19 -7.15 -6.50 17.46
CA LYS A 19 -8.47 -7.04 17.79
C LYS A 19 -8.82 -8.21 16.87
N SER A 20 -9.23 -9.33 17.47
CA SER A 20 -9.83 -10.44 16.71
C SER A 20 -11.22 -10.05 16.21
N GLY A 21 -11.58 -10.47 15.00
CA GLY A 21 -12.91 -10.24 14.45
C GLY A 21 -12.96 -10.31 12.93
N LYS A 22 -14.04 -9.76 12.37
CA LYS A 22 -14.27 -9.65 10.94
C LYS A 22 -13.82 -8.27 10.45
N LEU A 23 -12.62 -8.16 9.91
CA LEU A 23 -12.07 -6.90 9.42
C LEU A 23 -12.77 -6.47 8.12
N LYS A 24 -13.39 -5.28 8.13
CA LYS A 24 -14.16 -4.69 7.01
C LYS A 24 -13.29 -3.84 6.09
N THR A 25 -12.45 -2.97 6.64
CA THR A 25 -11.59 -2.06 5.87
C THR A 25 -10.47 -1.48 6.75
N MET A 26 -9.57 -0.72 6.14
CA MET A 26 -8.53 0.07 6.79
C MET A 26 -8.52 1.52 6.29
N LYS A 27 -7.97 2.40 7.13
CA LYS A 27 -7.59 3.77 6.79
C LYS A 27 -6.13 3.96 7.10
N LEU A 28 -5.42 4.64 6.20
CA LEU A 28 -4.02 5.01 6.33
C LEU A 28 -3.94 6.52 6.53
N ILE A 29 -3.13 6.99 7.47
CA ILE A 29 -2.84 8.41 7.67
C ILE A 29 -1.34 8.63 7.45
N HIS A 30 -0.98 9.45 6.49
CA HIS A 30 0.42 9.84 6.29
C HIS A 30 0.90 10.67 7.48
N LYS A 31 2.10 10.35 7.98
CA LYS A 31 2.72 11.06 9.11
C LYS A 31 3.92 11.87 8.68
N SER A 32 4.78 11.26 7.87
CA SER A 32 6.04 11.85 7.44
C SER A 32 6.70 11.01 6.36
N GLY A 33 7.75 11.55 5.75
CA GLY A 33 8.52 10.85 4.72
C GLY A 33 7.80 10.82 3.39
N SER A 34 8.43 10.20 2.42
CA SER A 34 7.92 10.04 1.06
C SER A 34 8.75 8.96 0.36
N VAL A 35 8.27 8.51 -0.79
CA VAL A 35 8.91 7.52 -1.63
C VAL A 35 9.11 8.08 -3.03
N ARG A 36 10.10 7.54 -3.75
CA ARG A 36 10.30 7.79 -5.18
C ARG A 36 10.39 6.46 -5.92
N CYS A 37 9.75 6.39 -7.08
CA CYS A 37 9.82 5.25 -8.00
C CYS A 37 10.92 5.38 -9.07
N ASN A 38 11.62 6.51 -9.09
CA ASN A 38 12.86 6.74 -9.84
C ASN A 38 13.45 8.09 -9.45
N ASN A 39 14.72 8.30 -9.77
CA ASN A 39 15.48 9.51 -9.45
C ASN A 39 14.94 10.80 -10.11
N SER A 40 14.07 10.71 -11.12
CA SER A 40 13.53 11.85 -11.85
C SER A 40 12.09 12.21 -11.43
N THR A 41 11.47 11.43 -10.56
CA THR A 41 10.09 11.68 -10.09
C THR A 41 10.05 12.59 -8.89
N ILE A 42 8.95 13.34 -8.78
CA ILE A 42 8.60 14.03 -7.55
C ILE A 42 8.24 12.96 -6.52
N SER A 43 8.69 13.15 -5.28
CA SER A 43 8.38 12.24 -4.20
C SER A 43 6.88 12.20 -3.90
N SER A 44 6.39 11.02 -3.56
CA SER A 44 4.98 10.75 -3.29
C SER A 44 4.82 10.13 -1.91
N GLU A 45 3.65 10.26 -1.31
CA GLU A 45 3.30 9.59 -0.06
C GLU A 45 2.88 8.13 -0.32
N TRP A 46 2.39 7.81 -1.53
CA TRP A 46 1.64 6.58 -1.80
C TRP A 46 1.93 5.89 -3.14
N ASP A 47 2.59 6.57 -4.09
CA ASP A 47 2.59 6.19 -5.51
C ASP A 47 3.85 6.57 -6.29
N CYS A 48 3.75 6.55 -7.62
CA CYS A 48 4.78 6.99 -8.56
C CYS A 48 4.24 8.12 -9.45
N THR A 49 4.82 9.31 -9.37
CA THR A 49 4.37 10.49 -10.14
C THR A 49 4.77 10.47 -11.62
N TRP A 50 5.38 9.37 -12.10
CA TRP A 50 5.74 9.24 -13.50
C TRP A 50 4.49 9.13 -14.38
N PRO A 51 4.35 9.93 -15.46
CA PRO A 51 3.09 10.10 -16.18
C PRO A 51 2.39 8.82 -16.67
N THR A 52 3.14 7.75 -16.94
CA THR A 52 2.55 6.49 -17.44
C THR A 52 1.76 5.72 -16.38
N TYR A 53 1.93 6.05 -15.09
CA TYR A 53 1.13 5.49 -14.00
C TYR A 53 -0.17 6.25 -13.74
N GLY A 54 -0.31 7.46 -14.28
CA GLY A 54 -1.47 8.31 -14.05
C GLY A 54 -1.64 8.65 -12.57
N GLU A 55 -2.84 8.45 -12.04
CA GLU A 55 -3.20 8.70 -10.64
C GLU A 55 -3.30 7.40 -9.83
N ASN A 56 -2.64 6.33 -10.30
CA ASN A 56 -2.70 5.03 -9.63
C ASN A 56 -1.81 5.02 -8.40
N LEU A 57 -2.38 4.62 -7.27
CA LEU A 57 -1.69 4.38 -6.01
C LEU A 57 -0.94 3.05 -6.04
N MET A 58 0.13 2.95 -5.24
CA MET A 58 0.98 1.76 -5.14
C MET A 58 1.16 1.26 -3.70
N THR A 59 0.31 1.68 -2.77
CA THR A 59 0.37 1.22 -1.37
C THR A 59 -0.46 -0.05 -1.18
N ILE A 60 0.18 -1.17 -0.90
CA ILE A 60 -0.45 -2.49 -0.84
C ILE A 60 -0.36 -3.05 0.58
N ILE A 61 -1.51 -3.41 1.16
CA ILE A 61 -1.58 -4.13 2.43
C ILE A 61 -1.72 -5.62 2.12
N THR A 62 -0.88 -6.43 2.73
CA THR A 62 -0.82 -7.89 2.54
C THR A 62 -0.84 -8.60 3.90
N ASP A 63 -1.07 -9.93 3.89
CA ASP A 63 -0.67 -10.78 5.01
C ASP A 63 0.82 -11.15 4.93
N ALA A 64 1.32 -11.90 5.92
CA ALA A 64 2.71 -12.33 5.99
C ALA A 64 3.18 -13.21 4.81
N ASP A 65 2.24 -13.81 4.06
CA ASP A 65 2.52 -14.61 2.86
C ASP A 65 2.52 -13.74 1.58
N LYS A 66 2.59 -12.41 1.73
CA LYS A 66 2.50 -11.41 0.65
C LYS A 66 1.21 -11.47 -0.16
N LYS A 67 0.13 -12.05 0.39
CA LYS A 67 -1.17 -12.08 -0.28
C LYS A 67 -1.88 -10.75 -0.05
N ALA A 68 -2.21 -10.06 -1.14
CA ALA A 68 -2.89 -8.76 -1.10
C ALA A 68 -4.24 -8.86 -0.37
N PHE A 69 -4.40 -7.99 0.62
CA PHE A 69 -5.61 -7.74 1.39
C PHE A 69 -6.30 -6.47 0.92
N LEU A 70 -5.57 -5.35 0.89
CA LEU A 70 -6.06 -4.07 0.37
C LEU A 70 -5.04 -3.46 -0.61
N PRO A 71 -5.50 -2.89 -1.74
CA PRO A 71 -6.86 -2.95 -2.25
C PRO A 71 -7.28 -4.41 -2.57
N ASN A 72 -8.58 -4.64 -2.80
CA ASN A 72 -9.03 -5.96 -3.29
C ASN A 72 -8.24 -6.34 -4.56
N SER A 73 -7.78 -7.60 -4.63
CA SER A 73 -6.99 -8.13 -5.73
C SER A 73 -7.61 -7.92 -7.13
N GLU A 74 -8.94 -7.83 -7.22
CA GLU A 74 -9.66 -7.52 -8.46
C GLU A 74 -9.42 -6.10 -8.95
N ASN A 75 -9.19 -5.15 -8.04
CA ASN A 75 -8.91 -3.75 -8.33
C ASN A 75 -7.43 -3.49 -8.65
N LEU A 76 -6.57 -4.50 -8.54
CA LEU A 76 -5.16 -4.36 -8.88
C LEU A 76 -4.98 -4.28 -10.40
N LEU A 77 -4.16 -3.31 -10.79
CA LEU A 77 -3.80 -2.95 -12.14
C LEU A 77 -2.33 -3.24 -12.40
N ALA A 78 -2.04 -3.75 -13.59
CA ALA A 78 -0.69 -3.84 -14.12
C ALA A 78 -0.34 -2.54 -14.85
N HIS A 79 0.92 -2.12 -14.75
CA HIS A 79 1.41 -1.05 -15.60
C HIS A 79 1.46 -1.52 -17.06
N ARG A 80 1.25 -0.61 -18.02
CA ARG A 80 1.08 -0.94 -19.45
C ARG A 80 2.18 -1.83 -20.04
N ARG A 81 3.40 -1.71 -19.52
CA ARG A 81 4.58 -2.48 -19.97
C ARG A 81 4.85 -3.74 -19.16
N GLU A 82 4.13 -3.94 -18.07
CA GLU A 82 4.35 -5.02 -17.12
C GLU A 82 3.19 -6.01 -17.14
N LYS A 83 3.49 -7.30 -16.92
CA LYS A 83 2.46 -8.34 -16.75
C LYS A 83 1.99 -8.48 -15.30
N VAL A 84 2.61 -7.71 -14.41
CA VAL A 84 2.49 -7.87 -12.97
C VAL A 84 1.63 -6.74 -12.41
N LYS A 85 0.66 -7.08 -11.56
CA LYS A 85 -0.23 -6.11 -10.93
C LYS A 85 0.35 -5.61 -9.61
N TYR A 86 0.46 -4.30 -9.46
CA TYR A 86 1.05 -3.65 -8.28
C TYR A 86 0.54 -2.22 -8.03
N SER A 87 -0.49 -1.79 -8.75
CA SER A 87 -1.06 -0.46 -8.60
C SER A 87 -2.58 -0.55 -8.59
N TYR A 88 -3.27 0.51 -8.20
CA TYR A 88 -4.74 0.56 -8.20
C TYR A 88 -5.22 2.00 -8.28
N SER A 89 -6.48 2.19 -8.65
CA SER A 89 -7.14 3.49 -8.54
C SER A 89 -8.02 3.49 -7.29
N LEU A 90 -7.93 4.58 -6.53
CA LEU A 90 -8.87 4.88 -5.46
C LEU A 90 -9.43 6.29 -5.76
N PRO A 91 -10.68 6.40 -6.24
CA PRO A 91 -11.27 7.69 -6.58
C PRO A 91 -11.14 8.67 -5.41
N GLU A 92 -10.89 9.95 -5.70
CA GLU A 92 -10.67 11.04 -4.74
C GLU A 92 -9.26 11.12 -4.10
N TYR A 93 -8.41 10.09 -4.28
CA TYR A 93 -7.07 10.06 -3.68
C TYR A 93 -5.95 10.16 -4.71
N ARG A 94 -4.85 10.80 -4.32
CA ARG A 94 -3.68 11.13 -5.16
C ARG A 94 -2.38 10.94 -4.38
N HIS A 95 -1.26 11.11 -5.07
CA HIS A 95 0.10 11.04 -4.53
C HIS A 95 0.38 11.84 -3.25
N ASN A 96 -0.36 12.91 -2.99
CA ASN A 96 -0.19 13.85 -1.87
C ASN A 96 -1.41 13.90 -0.93
N SER A 97 -2.29 12.89 -0.98
CA SER A 97 -3.43 12.80 -0.07
C SER A 97 -2.95 12.50 1.34
N THR A 98 -3.29 13.30 2.34
CA THR A 98 -2.85 13.05 3.74
C THR A 98 -3.38 11.76 4.36
N GLU A 99 -4.33 11.10 3.70
CA GLU A 99 -4.92 9.84 4.12
C GLU A 99 -5.40 9.02 2.94
N LEU A 100 -5.55 7.71 3.13
CA LEU A 100 -6.23 6.79 2.22
C LEU A 100 -7.32 6.04 2.99
N VAL A 101 -8.58 6.16 2.57
CA VAL A 101 -9.69 5.37 3.13
C VAL A 101 -10.09 4.29 2.13
N PHE A 102 -9.84 3.03 2.46
CA PHE A 102 -10.23 1.94 1.57
C PHE A 102 -11.74 1.64 1.64
N PRO A 103 -12.37 1.23 0.53
CA PRO A 103 -13.76 0.79 0.54
C PRO A 103 -13.95 -0.45 1.40
N ASN A 104 -15.15 -0.62 1.95
CA ASN A 104 -15.50 -1.84 2.67
C ASN A 104 -15.37 -3.07 1.78
N LEU A 105 -14.76 -4.12 2.33
CA LEU A 105 -14.74 -5.43 1.71
C LEU A 105 -16.17 -6.00 1.64
N VAL A 106 -16.54 -6.53 0.47
CA VAL A 106 -17.79 -7.27 0.28
C VAL A 106 -17.88 -8.45 1.26
N ASN A 107 -16.73 -9.12 1.47
CA ASN A 107 -16.59 -10.23 2.42
C ASN A 107 -15.53 -9.87 3.47
N PRO A 108 -15.94 -9.44 4.69
CA PRO A 108 -15.01 -9.12 5.76
C PRO A 108 -14.12 -10.32 6.14
N LEU A 109 -12.83 -10.05 6.31
CA LEU A 109 -11.83 -11.10 6.59
C LEU A 109 -11.84 -11.47 8.07
N SER A 110 -11.88 -12.76 8.39
CA SER A 110 -11.61 -13.23 9.76
C SER A 110 -10.12 -13.01 10.10
N VAL A 111 -9.85 -12.21 11.12
CA VAL A 111 -8.50 -11.99 11.65
C VAL A 111 -8.46 -12.29 13.15
N SER A 112 -7.33 -12.80 13.61
CA SER A 112 -7.02 -12.94 15.03
C SER A 112 -6.16 -11.77 15.49
N SER A 113 -6.25 -11.43 16.78
CA SER A 113 -5.27 -10.58 17.42
C SER A 113 -3.86 -11.15 17.23
N ASN A 114 -2.87 -10.26 17.19
CA ASN A 114 -1.47 -10.54 16.90
C ASN A 114 -1.18 -11.10 15.49
N LYS A 115 -2.19 -11.22 14.61
CA LYS A 115 -1.93 -11.50 13.19
C LYS A 115 -1.09 -10.35 12.60
N GLU A 116 0.05 -10.69 12.01
CA GLU A 116 0.87 -9.74 11.26
C GLU A 116 0.23 -9.45 9.90
N MET A 117 0.28 -8.17 9.54
CA MET A 117 -0.02 -7.62 8.23
C MET A 117 1.18 -6.79 7.79
N GLN A 118 1.33 -6.60 6.48
CA GLN A 118 2.46 -5.90 5.90
C GLN A 118 1.99 -4.83 4.93
N GLU A 119 2.52 -3.62 5.05
CA GLU A 119 2.34 -2.51 4.13
C GLU A 119 3.54 -2.41 3.19
N TRP A 120 3.26 -2.32 1.89
CA TRP A 120 4.25 -2.40 0.84
C TRP A 120 4.10 -1.26 -0.16
N TYR A 121 5.22 -0.85 -0.73
CA TYR A 121 5.23 -0.19 -2.03
C TYR A 121 5.08 -1.23 -3.14
N GLY A 122 4.23 -0.98 -4.13
CA GLY A 122 3.79 -2.00 -5.09
C GLY A 122 4.91 -2.57 -5.94
N GLN A 123 5.86 -1.73 -6.36
CA GLN A 123 7.04 -2.15 -7.10
C GLN A 123 7.94 -3.09 -6.27
N ASP A 124 8.16 -2.78 -4.99
CA ASP A 124 8.88 -3.62 -4.03
C ASP A 124 8.13 -4.94 -3.77
N TRP A 125 6.82 -4.87 -3.50
CA TRP A 125 5.98 -6.05 -3.28
C TRP A 125 6.11 -7.10 -4.40
N ARG A 126 6.25 -6.65 -5.64
CA ARG A 126 6.36 -7.50 -6.82
C ARG A 126 7.78 -7.70 -7.32
N ASN A 127 8.79 -7.16 -6.64
CA ASN A 127 10.19 -7.12 -7.08
C ASN A 127 10.29 -6.64 -8.55
N CYS A 128 9.61 -5.54 -8.87
CA CYS A 128 9.40 -5.07 -10.23
C CYS A 128 9.73 -3.59 -10.35
N LYS A 129 10.76 -3.26 -11.14
CA LYS A 129 11.15 -1.86 -11.42
C LYS A 129 11.45 -1.07 -10.14
N GLU A 130 12.21 -1.64 -9.23
CA GLU A 130 12.54 -1.04 -7.93
C GLU A 130 13.98 -0.54 -7.79
N GLU A 131 14.84 -0.79 -8.78
CA GLU A 131 16.30 -0.55 -8.69
C GLU A 131 16.64 0.92 -8.39
N ASP A 132 15.94 1.84 -9.06
CA ASP A 132 16.09 3.29 -8.93
C ASP A 132 15.08 3.92 -7.95
N ASN A 133 14.38 3.09 -7.18
CA ASN A 133 13.49 3.58 -6.13
C ASN A 133 14.28 4.04 -4.91
N SER A 134 13.69 4.94 -4.14
CA SER A 134 14.30 5.47 -2.92
C SER A 134 13.28 5.86 -1.85
N ASP A 135 13.84 6.11 -0.67
CA ASP A 135 13.16 6.70 0.48
C ASP A 135 12.07 5.81 1.11
N LYS A 136 11.47 6.33 2.19
CA LYS A 136 10.51 5.62 3.04
C LYS A 136 9.41 6.58 3.49
N THR A 137 8.21 6.03 3.66
CA THR A 137 7.05 6.74 4.19
C THR A 137 6.61 6.13 5.52
N TYR A 138 5.95 6.93 6.34
CA TYR A 138 5.53 6.57 7.70
C TYR A 138 4.03 6.82 7.87
N VAL A 139 3.30 5.81 8.30
CA VAL A 139 1.84 5.75 8.20
C VAL A 139 1.20 5.22 9.48
N ASP A 140 0.16 5.88 9.98
CA ASP A 140 -0.70 5.30 11.02
C ASP A 140 -1.81 4.45 10.35
N VAL A 141 -2.02 3.24 10.85
CA VAL A 141 -3.03 2.30 10.32
C VAL A 141 -4.21 2.17 11.27
N TYR A 142 -5.42 2.41 10.77
CA TYR A 142 -6.67 2.25 11.49
C TYR A 142 -7.52 1.15 10.86
N THR A 143 -8.15 0.32 11.68
CA THR A 143 -8.91 -0.87 11.24
C THR A 143 -10.36 -0.81 11.70
N TRP A 144 -11.31 -1.13 10.81
CA TRP A 144 -12.73 -1.23 11.15
C TRP A 144 -13.22 -2.67 11.05
N TYR A 145 -14.00 -3.10 12.04
CA TYR A 145 -14.54 -4.46 12.15
C TYR A 145 -16.04 -4.50 11.87
N ALA A 146 -16.54 -5.69 11.54
CA ALA A 146 -17.91 -5.92 11.19
C ALA A 146 -18.89 -5.81 12.35
#